data_AF-R1BHH7-F1
#
_entry.id   AF-R1BHH7-F1
#
_cell.length_a   1.000
_cell.length_b   1.000
_cell.length_c   1.000
_cell.angle_alpha   90.00
_cell.angle_beta   90.00
_cell.angle_gamma   90.00
#
_symmetry.space_group_name_H-M   'P 1'
#
loop_
_entity.id
_entity.type
_entity.pdbx_description
1 polymer ?
#
loop_
_entity_poly.entity_id
_entity_poly.type
_entity_poly.pdbx_seq_one_letter_code
_entity_poly.pdbx_strand_id
1 'polypeptide(L)'
;MLPRSLLFACLLAGASAFVPTGVAPVRVLVPAAGAPSLASSPAMSSVMKKAKAAKRKGKSSSAVAKRFKVTATGKLLRHSAFKSHILTKKHPLRKQKLRRTLQADESQARLKTMQKLMLVVPKKK
;
A
#
# COMPACT_ATOMS: atom_id res chain seq x y z
N MET A 1 -26.94 29.58 4.82
CA MET A 1 -27.74 28.46 5.35
C MET A 1 -29.18 28.69 4.93
N LEU A 2 -29.68 27.86 4.01
CA LEU A 2 -31.07 27.85 3.56
C LEU A 2 -31.59 26.40 3.72
N PRO A 3 -32.87 26.22 4.11
CA PRO A 3 -33.26 25.16 5.04
C PRO A 3 -33.59 23.81 4.40
N ARG A 4 -33.09 22.77 5.08
CA ARG A 4 -33.63 21.40 5.08
C ARG A 4 -35.05 21.41 5.64
N SER A 5 -36.08 21.47 4.80
CA SER A 5 -37.42 20.96 5.15
C SER A 5 -38.42 21.34 4.07
N LEU A 6 -38.46 20.60 2.97
CA LEU A 6 -39.66 20.50 2.14
C LEU A 6 -39.72 19.06 1.61
N LEU A 7 -40.51 18.24 2.33
CA LEU A 7 -41.44 17.23 1.78
C LEU A 7 -40.77 16.17 0.88
N PHE A 8 -40.31 15.01 1.37
CA PHE A 8 -41.16 13.86 1.73
C PHE A 8 -42.54 13.85 1.06
N ALA A 9 -42.60 13.38 -0.18
CA ALA A 9 -43.82 12.93 -0.82
C ALA A 9 -43.53 11.86 -1.90
N CYS A 10 -44.38 10.82 -1.90
CA CYS A 10 -44.57 9.76 -2.90
C CYS A 10 -43.50 8.66 -2.95
N LEU A 11 -43.64 7.57 -2.18
CA LEU A 11 -44.51 6.38 -2.39
C LEU A 11 -44.17 5.53 -3.63
N LEU A 12 -43.78 4.28 -3.31
CA LEU A 12 -44.15 2.99 -3.93
C LEU A 12 -44.18 2.86 -5.47
N ALA A 13 -43.21 2.10 -6.01
CA ALA A 13 -43.38 0.99 -6.98
C ALA A 13 -42.01 0.65 -7.61
N GLY A 14 -41.56 -0.58 -7.81
CA GLY A 14 -42.10 -1.88 -7.46
C GLY A 14 -40.95 -2.89 -7.38
N ALA A 15 -41.18 -3.94 -6.60
CA ALA A 15 -40.39 -5.15 -6.63
C ALA A 15 -40.71 -5.91 -7.92
N SER A 16 -39.70 -6.17 -8.74
CA SER A 16 -39.81 -7.14 -9.83
C SER A 16 -38.59 -8.06 -9.87
N ALA A 17 -38.83 -9.28 -9.39
CA ALA A 17 -38.31 -10.53 -9.92
C ALA A 17 -36.78 -10.77 -9.86
N PHE A 18 -36.33 -11.27 -8.71
CA PHE A 18 -35.18 -12.17 -8.66
C PHE A 18 -35.62 -13.54 -9.19
N VAL A 19 -35.22 -13.89 -10.41
CA VAL A 19 -35.42 -15.21 -11.02
C VAL A 19 -34.06 -15.92 -11.10
N PRO A 20 -33.82 -17.00 -10.34
CA PRO A 20 -32.74 -17.93 -10.62
C PRO A 20 -33.26 -19.03 -11.55
N THR A 21 -33.17 -18.83 -12.88
CA THR A 21 -33.14 -19.96 -13.81
C THR A 21 -31.74 -20.56 -13.71
N GLY A 22 -31.56 -21.80 -13.28
CA GLY A 22 -32.18 -22.97 -13.86
C GLY A 22 -31.05 -23.77 -14.50
N VAL A 23 -30.65 -24.80 -13.78
CA VAL A 23 -29.63 -25.80 -14.13
C VAL A 23 -29.78 -26.29 -15.58
N ALA A 24 -28.76 -26.09 -16.40
CA ALA A 24 -28.68 -26.69 -17.73
C ALA A 24 -28.02 -28.08 -17.64
N PRO A 25 -28.57 -29.08 -18.35
CA PRO A 25 -28.21 -30.48 -18.19
C PRO A 25 -26.83 -30.83 -18.78
N VAL A 26 -26.20 -31.74 -18.06
CA VAL A 26 -25.00 -32.51 -18.41
C VAL A 26 -25.08 -33.03 -19.85
N ARG A 27 -24.17 -32.56 -20.73
CA ARG A 27 -23.82 -33.24 -21.97
C ARG A 27 -22.65 -34.18 -21.69
N VAL A 28 -22.94 -35.48 -21.70
CA VAL A 28 -21.95 -36.56 -21.79
C VAL A 28 -21.97 -37.13 -23.22
N LEU A 29 -20.82 -37.67 -23.62
CA LEU A 29 -20.45 -38.44 -24.82
C LEU A 29 -19.87 -37.60 -25.97
N VAL A 30 -18.69 -37.85 -26.54
CA VAL A 30 -17.93 -39.10 -26.83
C VAL A 30 -16.42 -38.77 -26.91
N PRO A 31 -15.49 -39.72 -26.64
CA PRO A 31 -14.04 -39.50 -26.70
C PRO A 31 -13.50 -39.47 -28.13
N ALA A 32 -12.71 -38.45 -28.46
CA ALA A 32 -11.79 -38.48 -29.59
C ALA A 32 -10.37 -38.63 -29.04
N ALA A 33 -9.76 -39.78 -29.31
CA ALA A 33 -8.35 -40.02 -29.10
C ALA A 33 -7.51 -39.00 -29.89
N GLY A 34 -6.62 -38.28 -29.20
CA GLY A 34 -5.76 -37.28 -29.80
C GLY A 34 -4.92 -36.51 -28.77
N ALA A 35 -3.85 -37.15 -28.29
CA ALA A 35 -2.69 -36.59 -27.61
C ALA A 35 -2.87 -35.87 -26.24
N PRO A 36 -2.35 -36.44 -25.15
CA PRO A 36 -1.74 -35.68 -24.08
C PRO A 36 -0.22 -35.62 -24.34
N SER A 37 0.22 -34.82 -25.32
CA SER A 37 1.57 -34.28 -25.19
C SER A 37 1.52 -33.40 -23.95
N LEU A 38 2.27 -33.77 -22.91
CA LEU A 38 2.37 -33.00 -21.67
C LEU A 38 2.43 -31.51 -22.01
N ALA A 39 1.34 -30.80 -21.76
CA ALA A 39 1.37 -29.36 -21.68
C ALA A 39 2.22 -29.07 -20.45
N SER A 40 3.54 -28.98 -20.67
CA SER A 40 4.48 -28.41 -19.74
C SER A 40 3.93 -27.02 -19.44
N SER A 41 3.29 -26.89 -18.28
CA SER A 41 2.99 -25.58 -17.71
C SER A 41 4.28 -24.78 -17.85
N PRO A 42 4.28 -23.57 -18.45
CA PRO A 42 5.49 -22.78 -18.53
C PRO A 42 5.84 -22.38 -17.11
N ALA A 43 6.60 -23.23 -16.43
CA ALA A 43 7.30 -22.92 -15.22
C ALA A 43 8.28 -21.82 -15.65
N MET A 44 7.88 -20.57 -15.46
CA MET A 44 8.67 -19.44 -15.89
C MET A 44 10.08 -19.59 -15.31
N SER A 45 11.03 -19.89 -16.20
CA SER A 45 12.43 -20.07 -15.85
C SER A 45 12.92 -18.83 -15.10
N SER A 46 13.86 -19.02 -14.18
CA SER A 46 14.42 -17.93 -13.36
C SER A 46 14.87 -16.72 -14.20
N VAL A 47 15.33 -16.98 -15.43
CA VAL A 47 15.70 -16.00 -16.46
C VAL A 47 14.51 -15.10 -16.83
N MET A 48 13.33 -15.67 -17.08
CA MET A 48 12.13 -14.90 -17.41
C MET A 48 11.54 -14.14 -16.21
N LYS A 49 11.70 -14.65 -14.98
CA LYS A 49 11.35 -13.91 -13.75
C LYS A 49 12.27 -12.69 -13.55
N LYS A 50 13.56 -12.82 -13.85
CA LYS A 50 14.56 -11.75 -13.73
C LYS A 50 14.33 -10.63 -14.77
N ALA A 51 14.01 -11.00 -16.02
CA ALA A 51 13.62 -10.05 -17.07
C ALA A 51 12.32 -9.29 -16.74
N LYS A 52 11.31 -9.98 -16.18
CA LYS A 52 10.06 -9.34 -15.72
C LYS A 52 10.28 -8.40 -14.53
N ALA A 53 11.19 -8.74 -13.62
CA ALA A 53 11.58 -7.88 -12.51
C ALA A 53 12.31 -6.62 -12.97
N ALA A 54 13.16 -6.72 -14.01
CA ALA A 54 13.88 -5.58 -14.58
C ALA A 54 12.94 -4.51 -15.19
N LYS A 55 11.78 -4.90 -15.74
CA LYS A 55 10.77 -3.97 -16.27
C LYS A 55 9.94 -3.28 -15.19
N ARG A 56 9.90 -3.78 -13.94
CA ARG A 56 9.07 -3.20 -12.87
C ARG A 56 9.75 -1.98 -12.24
N LYS A 57 9.14 -0.79 -12.41
CA LYS A 57 9.51 0.42 -11.66
C LYS A 57 9.39 0.17 -10.15
N GLY A 58 10.44 0.49 -9.39
CA GLY A 58 10.43 0.42 -7.93
C GLY A 58 9.37 1.33 -7.32
N LYS A 59 8.55 0.80 -6.40
CA LYS A 59 7.57 1.57 -5.64
C LYS A 59 8.16 1.97 -4.30
N SER A 60 8.02 3.24 -3.93
CA SER A 60 8.38 3.71 -2.61
C SER A 60 7.40 3.20 -1.56
N SER A 61 7.88 2.86 -0.37
CA SER A 61 7.00 2.49 0.74
C SER A 61 6.26 3.72 1.27
N SER A 62 4.91 3.69 1.19
CA SER A 62 4.05 4.78 1.68
C SER A 62 4.16 4.98 3.19
N ALA A 63 4.44 3.91 3.95
CA ALA A 63 4.61 3.99 5.40
C ALA A 63 5.82 4.85 5.80
N VAL A 64 6.90 4.78 5.01
CA VAL A 64 8.13 5.56 5.26
C VAL A 64 7.91 7.01 4.84
N ALA A 65 7.27 7.23 3.68
CA ALA A 65 6.95 8.58 3.20
C ALA A 65 6.02 9.38 4.14
N LYS A 66 5.14 8.69 4.89
CA LYS A 66 4.31 9.32 5.94
C LYS A 66 5.10 9.75 7.17
N ARG A 67 6.22 9.08 7.47
CA ARG A 67 7.00 9.27 8.72
C ARG A 67 8.20 10.19 8.54
N PHE A 68 8.82 10.20 7.36
CA PHE A 68 10.05 10.95 7.08
C PHE A 68 9.84 11.98 5.98
N LYS A 69 10.51 13.12 6.12
CA LYS A 69 10.57 14.17 5.09
C LYS A 69 11.98 14.28 4.55
N VAL A 70 12.09 14.51 3.25
CA VAL A 70 13.37 14.61 2.53
C VAL A 70 13.78 16.07 2.44
N THR A 71 15.01 16.40 2.82
CA THR A 71 15.60 17.73 2.59
C THR A 71 16.16 17.83 1.17
N ALA A 72 16.48 19.05 0.70
CA ALA A 72 17.09 19.25 -0.62
C ALA A 72 18.39 18.45 -0.83
N THR A 73 19.13 18.18 0.24
CA THR A 73 20.37 17.38 0.22
C THR A 73 20.12 15.86 0.22
N GLY A 74 18.87 15.41 0.39
CA GLY A 74 18.53 14.00 0.50
C GLY A 74 18.69 13.41 1.92
N LYS A 75 18.82 14.26 2.94
CA LYS A 75 18.79 13.83 4.36
C LYS A 75 17.34 13.68 4.83
N LEU A 76 17.11 12.78 5.79
CA LEU A 76 15.77 12.50 6.31
C LEU A 76 15.53 13.22 7.64
N LEU A 77 14.42 13.95 7.71
CA LEU A 77 13.87 14.57 8.93
C LEU A 77 12.79 13.68 9.54
N ARG A 78 12.74 13.66 10.88
CA ARG A 78 11.76 12.92 11.67
C ARG A 78 11.31 13.70 12.91
N HIS A 79 10.15 13.34 13.44
CA HIS A 79 9.72 13.76 14.78
C HIS A 79 10.18 12.77 15.84
N SER A 80 10.44 13.25 17.06
CA SER A 80 10.82 12.39 18.19
C SER A 80 9.62 11.57 18.69
N ALA A 81 9.88 10.34 19.11
CA ALA A 81 8.89 9.48 19.75
C ALA A 81 8.52 9.98 21.17
N PHE A 82 7.44 9.44 21.74
CA PHE A 82 6.98 9.69 23.12
C PHE A 82 6.40 11.08 23.42
N LYS A 83 5.97 11.84 22.40
CA LYS A 83 5.31 13.15 22.61
C LYS A 83 3.77 13.06 22.71
N SER A 84 3.15 11.93 22.42
CA SER A 84 1.69 11.84 22.31
C SER A 84 0.96 11.56 23.63
N HIS A 85 1.48 10.65 24.46
CA HIS A 85 0.81 10.17 25.69
C HIS A 85 1.73 10.27 26.91
N ILE A 86 1.14 10.44 28.11
CA ILE A 86 1.82 10.74 29.38
C ILE A 86 2.67 12.01 29.25
N LEU A 87 2.02 13.17 29.08
CA LEU A 87 2.71 14.46 29.04
C LEU A 87 2.75 15.16 30.39
N THR A 88 1.80 14.85 31.26
CA THR A 88 1.66 15.41 32.61
C THR A 88 2.88 15.07 33.47
N LYS A 89 3.27 13.79 33.51
CA LYS A 89 4.42 13.28 34.28
C LYS A 89 5.79 13.68 33.71
N LYS A 90 5.86 14.35 32.55
CA LYS A 90 7.13 14.69 31.89
C LYS A 90 7.55 16.12 32.23
N HIS A 91 8.80 16.27 32.67
CA HIS A 91 9.42 17.58 32.91
C HIS A 91 9.32 18.51 31.67
N PRO A 92 9.06 19.82 31.83
CA PRO A 92 8.97 20.79 30.73
C PRO A 92 10.17 20.76 29.77
N LEU A 93 11.40 20.64 30.27
CA LEU A 93 12.60 20.56 29.41
C LEU A 93 12.58 19.30 28.51
N ARG A 94 12.11 18.17 29.04
CA ARG A 94 11.93 16.94 28.24
C ARG A 94 10.86 17.16 27.17
N LYS A 95 9.75 17.82 27.51
CA LYS A 95 8.70 18.18 26.54
C LYS A 95 9.22 19.09 25.43
N GLN A 96 10.17 19.99 25.72
CA GLN A 96 10.81 20.87 24.73
C GLN A 96 11.73 20.09 23.79
N LYS A 97 12.59 19.21 24.32
CA LYS A 97 13.46 18.35 23.50
C LYS A 97 12.65 17.51 22.52
N LEU A 98 11.54 16.93 22.98
CA LEU A 98 10.63 16.10 22.16
C LEU A 98 9.82 16.88 21.10
N ARG A 99 9.75 18.23 21.17
CA ARG A 99 9.08 19.05 20.14
C ARG A 99 9.95 19.26 18.91
N ARG A 100 11.28 19.18 19.05
CA ARG A 100 12.23 19.52 17.98
C ARG A 100 12.18 18.46 16.88
N THR A 101 12.20 18.89 15.63
CA THR A 101 12.46 18.03 14.48
C THR A 101 13.93 17.66 14.47
N LEU A 102 14.21 16.36 14.40
CA LEU A 102 15.57 15.86 14.39
C LEU A 102 15.91 15.31 13.02
N GLN A 103 17.18 15.42 12.65
CA GLN A 103 17.72 14.59 11.59
C GLN A 103 17.75 13.14 12.06
N ALA A 104 17.49 12.20 11.15
CA ALA A 104 17.62 10.79 11.49
C ALA A 104 19.10 10.46 11.75
N ASP A 105 19.40 9.84 12.89
CA ASP A 105 20.77 9.48 13.26
C ASP A 105 21.37 8.49 12.28
N GLU A 106 22.64 8.72 11.96
CA GLU A 106 23.46 8.00 10.98
C GLU A 106 23.79 6.56 11.36
N SER A 107 23.11 5.97 12.36
CA SER A 107 23.16 4.53 12.62
C SER A 107 22.90 3.77 11.31
N GLN A 108 24.00 3.33 10.69
CA GLN A 108 24.09 3.25 9.24
C GLN A 108 23.08 2.25 8.66
N ALA A 109 22.78 1.18 9.40
CA ALA A 109 21.86 0.14 8.97
C ALA A 109 20.41 0.65 8.82
N ARG A 110 19.88 1.39 9.80
CA ARG A 110 18.46 1.78 9.81
C ARG A 110 18.20 2.90 8.81
N LEU A 111 19.10 3.88 8.73
CA LEU A 111 18.95 5.03 7.84
C LEU A 111 19.04 4.63 6.37
N LYS A 112 20.05 3.80 6.01
CA LYS A 112 20.21 3.26 4.65
C LYS A 112 18.99 2.45 4.21
N THR A 113 18.40 1.68 5.12
CA THR A 113 17.18 0.91 4.83
C THR A 113 16.01 1.85 4.51
N MET A 114 15.79 2.90 5.30
CA MET A 114 14.70 3.87 5.05
C MET A 114 14.91 4.66 3.75
N GLN A 115 16.14 5.08 3.46
CA GLN A 115 16.50 5.76 2.22
C GLN A 115 16.25 4.88 0.98
N LYS A 116 16.64 3.60 1.04
CA LYS A 116 16.37 2.62 -0.02
C LYS A 116 14.88 2.43 -0.26
N LEU A 117 14.07 2.36 0.79
CA LEU A 117 12.61 2.21 0.68
C LEU A 117 11.91 3.46 0.12
N MET A 118 12.52 4.64 0.26
CA MET A 118 12.03 5.89 -0.34
C MET A 118 12.70 6.23 -1.67
N LEU A 119 13.66 5.42 -2.13
CA LEU A 119 14.46 5.65 -3.35
C LEU A 119 15.21 7.01 -3.32
N VAL A 120 15.71 7.40 -2.14
CA VAL A 120 16.44 8.66 -1.94
C VAL A 120 17.93 8.36 -1.74
N VAL A 121 18.80 9.05 -2.49
CA VAL A 121 20.25 9.00 -2.31
C VAL A 121 20.72 10.35 -1.76
N PRO A 122 21.31 10.41 -0.56
CA PRO A 122 21.84 11.65 -0.02
C PRO A 122 23.06 12.11 -0.83
N LYS A 123 23.14 13.41 -1.14
CA LYS A 123 24.35 13.99 -1.73
C LYS A 123 25.41 14.13 -0.63
N LYS A 124 26.60 13.56 -0.84
CA LYS A 124 27.77 13.85 0.01
C LYS A 124 28.16 15.31 -0.24
N LYS A 125 28.32 16.06 0.86
CA LYS A 125 29.01 17.35 0.83
C LYS A 125 30.51 17.08 0.76
#